data_AF-A0A368HBC7-F1
#
_entry.id   AF-A0A368HBC7-F1
#
_cell.length_a   1.000
_cell.length_b   1.000
_cell.length_c   1.000
_cell.angle_alpha   90.00
_cell.angle_beta   90.00
_cell.angle_gamma   90.00
#
_symmetry.space_group_name_H-M   'P 1'
#
loop_
_entity.id
_entity.type
_entity.pdbx_description
1 polymer ?
#
loop_
_entity_poly.entity_id
_entity_poly.type
_entity_poly.pdbx_seq_one_letter_code
_entity_poly.pdbx_strand_id
1 'polypeptide(L)'
;MADNLQETFGLTPIEAMARGLPVVVSDWDGYRDTVRDGVEGFRVPTVMPGPGEGRDLAYRYAMGVDGYDRYCGFTSQLIAVDVEAAADALRRLLRSAPLRRQMGAAGAERVRTLFDWSVIIPRYQTLWAELAAERAQAKPMAPRPQAWPARLDPFAAFAAYPTRPLTRSTLLQRTRAEADMVLQRWRLLAMVAFAESIVPSIEECRAVLGVLRRGLCAWSKRSSATLRPIVRPRSGVGLSG
;
A
#
# COMPACT_ATOMS: atom_id res chain seq x y z
N MET A 1 -5.46 -9.55 -3.51
CA MET A 1 -5.01 -8.17 -3.26
C MET A 1 -3.81 -8.27 -2.35
N ALA A 2 -2.71 -7.63 -2.69
CA ALA A 2 -1.47 -7.75 -1.91
C ALA A 2 -1.04 -6.39 -1.37
N ASP A 3 -0.70 -6.36 -0.11
CA ASP A 3 -0.20 -5.23 0.65
C ASP A 3 1.16 -5.57 1.30
N ASN A 4 1.80 -6.63 0.80
CA ASN A 4 3.08 -7.12 1.29
C ASN A 4 4.24 -6.60 0.42
N LEU A 5 5.33 -6.20 1.06
CA LEU A 5 6.58 -5.78 0.43
C LEU A 5 7.17 -6.84 -0.52
N GLN A 6 6.91 -8.12 -0.28
CA GLN A 6 7.41 -9.22 -1.11
C GLN A 6 6.65 -9.34 -2.43
N GLU A 7 5.42 -8.81 -2.52
CA GLU A 7 4.71 -8.73 -3.79
C GLU A 7 5.21 -7.53 -4.56
N THR A 8 6.01 -7.81 -5.57
CA THR A 8 6.61 -6.79 -6.45
C THR A 8 5.82 -6.71 -7.74
N PHE A 9 5.97 -7.69 -8.64
CA PHE A 9 5.48 -7.57 -10.01
C PHE A 9 4.01 -7.97 -10.20
N GLY A 10 3.51 -8.99 -9.49
CA GLY A 10 2.14 -9.43 -9.68
C GLY A 10 1.88 -10.29 -10.91
N LEU A 11 2.38 -11.52 -10.91
CA LEU A 11 2.08 -12.47 -12.00
C LEU A 11 0.59 -12.88 -12.03
N THR A 12 -0.04 -13.05 -10.87
CA THR A 12 -1.45 -13.48 -10.80
C THR A 12 -2.41 -12.53 -11.52
N PRO A 13 -2.33 -11.19 -11.38
CA PRO A 13 -3.09 -10.27 -12.23
C PRO A 13 -2.81 -10.43 -13.73
N ILE A 14 -1.56 -10.65 -14.13
CA ILE A 14 -1.19 -10.86 -15.53
C ILE A 14 -1.82 -12.14 -16.09
N GLU A 15 -1.79 -13.23 -15.33
CA GLU A 15 -2.43 -14.49 -15.70
C GLU A 15 -3.95 -14.32 -15.88
N ALA A 16 -4.60 -13.59 -14.97
CA ALA A 16 -6.02 -13.26 -15.08
C ALA A 16 -6.32 -12.40 -16.32
N MET A 17 -5.52 -11.36 -16.57
CA MET A 17 -5.62 -10.51 -17.76
C MET A 17 -5.42 -11.33 -19.05
N ALA A 18 -4.47 -12.28 -19.07
CA ALA A 18 -4.23 -13.17 -20.20
C ALA A 18 -5.46 -14.04 -20.53
N ARG A 19 -6.29 -14.34 -19.52
CA ARG A 19 -7.58 -15.04 -19.67
C ARG A 19 -8.75 -14.12 -19.99
N GLY A 20 -8.49 -12.84 -20.25
CA GLY A 20 -9.52 -11.86 -20.56
C GLY A 20 -10.40 -11.51 -19.37
N LEU A 21 -9.87 -11.61 -18.13
CA LEU A 21 -10.60 -11.25 -16.92
C LEU A 21 -10.21 -9.85 -16.45
N PRO A 22 -11.18 -8.99 -16.08
CA PRO A 22 -10.87 -7.76 -15.38
C PRO A 22 -10.28 -8.06 -14.01
N VAL A 23 -9.33 -7.23 -13.58
CA VAL A 23 -8.64 -7.42 -12.29
C VAL A 23 -8.99 -6.32 -11.29
N VAL A 24 -9.02 -6.68 -10.00
CA VAL A 24 -9.09 -5.71 -8.90
C VAL A 24 -7.86 -5.94 -8.04
N VAL A 25 -6.94 -4.97 -8.07
CA VAL A 25 -5.64 -5.05 -7.40
C VAL A 25 -5.53 -3.92 -6.40
N SER A 26 -4.64 -4.05 -5.42
CA SER A 26 -4.22 -2.91 -4.61
C SER A 26 -3.43 -1.93 -5.48
N ASP A 27 -3.57 -0.65 -5.20
CA ASP A 27 -2.75 0.41 -5.79
C ASP A 27 -1.40 0.43 -5.06
N TRP A 28 -0.60 -0.58 -5.38
CA TRP A 28 0.64 -0.96 -4.72
C TRP A 28 1.70 -1.19 -5.80
N ASP A 29 2.89 -0.65 -5.59
CA ASP A 29 4.00 -0.54 -6.56
C ASP A 29 3.84 -1.28 -7.89
N GLY A 30 4.32 -2.52 -8.01
CA GLY A 30 4.35 -3.17 -9.33
C GLY A 30 2.98 -3.56 -9.89
N TYR A 31 1.90 -3.51 -9.11
CA TYR A 31 0.55 -3.55 -9.70
C TYR A 31 0.21 -2.27 -10.48
N ARG A 32 0.82 -1.12 -10.15
CA ARG A 32 0.63 0.10 -10.95
C ARG A 32 1.29 0.03 -12.32
N ASP A 33 2.40 -0.71 -12.41
CA ASP A 33 3.11 -0.91 -13.68
C ASP A 33 2.39 -1.93 -14.57
N THR A 34 1.74 -2.91 -13.96
CA THR A 34 1.04 -3.97 -14.70
C THR A 34 -0.40 -3.62 -15.05
N VAL A 35 -1.11 -2.90 -14.18
CA VAL A 35 -2.55 -2.56 -14.33
C VAL A 35 -2.77 -1.05 -14.36
N ARG A 36 -3.44 -0.56 -15.41
CA ARG A 36 -3.88 0.84 -15.50
C ARG A 36 -5.30 0.96 -14.96
N ASP A 37 -5.47 1.84 -13.98
CA ASP A 37 -6.76 2.03 -13.32
C ASP A 37 -7.85 2.44 -14.32
N GLY A 38 -9.00 1.77 -14.25
CA GLY A 38 -10.14 1.96 -15.14
C GLY A 38 -10.00 1.35 -16.54
N VAL A 39 -8.85 0.76 -16.89
CA VAL A 39 -8.60 0.21 -18.24
C VAL A 39 -8.65 -1.32 -18.24
N GLU A 40 -7.71 -2.01 -17.61
CA GLU A 40 -7.74 -3.48 -17.46
C GLU A 40 -8.50 -3.91 -16.20
N GLY A 41 -8.72 -2.97 -15.28
CA GLY A 41 -9.22 -3.27 -13.95
C GLY A 41 -9.31 -2.04 -13.07
N PHE A 42 -9.41 -2.26 -11.76
CA PHE A 42 -9.41 -1.20 -10.75
C PHE A 42 -8.25 -1.37 -9.79
N ARG A 43 -7.59 -0.25 -9.45
CA ARG A 43 -6.58 -0.18 -8.41
C ARG A 43 -7.19 0.41 -7.14
N VAL A 44 -7.10 -0.35 -6.05
CA VAL A 44 -7.71 0.00 -4.76
C VAL A 44 -6.70 0.76 -3.91
N PRO A 45 -7.03 1.99 -3.44
CA PRO A 45 -6.11 2.80 -2.68
C PRO A 45 -5.50 2.09 -1.47
N THR A 46 -4.23 2.36 -1.22
CA THR A 46 -3.48 1.85 -0.06
C THR A 46 -2.84 3.01 0.72
N VAL A 47 -2.68 2.83 2.03
CA VAL A 47 -2.00 3.78 2.90
C VAL A 47 -1.01 3.04 3.80
N MET A 48 0.15 3.65 3.99
CA MET A 48 1.25 3.13 4.81
C MET A 48 1.82 4.27 5.67
N PRO A 49 2.41 4.02 6.85
CA PRO A 49 3.14 5.02 7.59
C PRO A 49 4.22 5.74 6.74
N GLY A 50 4.53 6.97 7.13
CA GLY A 50 5.55 7.76 6.45
C GLY A 50 6.98 7.39 6.86
N PRO A 51 8.00 7.87 6.12
CA PRO A 51 9.40 7.69 6.48
C PRO A 51 9.71 8.17 7.91
N GLY A 52 10.46 7.37 8.66
CA GLY A 52 10.85 7.62 10.04
C GLY A 52 10.04 6.83 11.07
N GLU A 53 8.88 6.30 10.69
CA GLU A 53 7.93 5.64 11.60
C GLU A 53 8.17 4.11 11.72
N GLY A 54 9.17 3.55 11.05
CA GLY A 54 9.45 2.09 11.01
C GLY A 54 10.83 1.71 11.55
N ARG A 55 11.45 2.61 12.33
CA ARG A 55 12.82 2.44 12.82
C ARG A 55 12.97 1.23 13.74
N ASP A 56 11.98 0.97 14.58
CA ASP A 56 11.92 -0.20 15.45
C ASP A 56 11.98 -1.51 14.64
N LEU A 57 11.21 -1.61 13.55
CA LEU A 57 11.27 -2.76 12.63
C LEU A 57 12.66 -2.91 12.00
N ALA A 58 13.23 -1.80 11.53
CA ALA A 58 14.58 -1.80 10.96
C ALA A 58 15.66 -2.21 11.97
N TYR A 59 15.58 -1.74 13.21
CA TYR A 59 16.53 -2.11 14.27
C TYR A 59 16.43 -3.59 14.63
N ARG A 60 15.22 -4.13 14.77
CA ARG A 60 15.02 -5.55 15.10
C ARG A 60 15.55 -6.46 14.00
N TYR A 61 15.32 -6.12 12.74
CA TYR A 61 15.89 -6.83 11.61
C TYR A 61 17.42 -6.74 11.58
N ALA A 62 17.98 -5.53 11.75
CA ALA A 62 19.42 -5.31 11.74
C ALA A 62 20.17 -6.06 12.85
N MET A 63 19.53 -6.24 14.01
CA MET A 63 20.08 -7.00 15.14
C MET A 63 19.84 -8.51 15.05
N GLY A 64 19.20 -8.99 13.98
CA GLY A 64 18.86 -10.40 13.81
C GLY A 64 17.80 -10.92 14.79
N VAL A 65 17.09 -10.01 15.49
CA VAL A 65 15.97 -10.36 16.37
C VAL A 65 14.81 -10.92 15.53
N ASP A 66 14.59 -10.31 14.36
CA ASP A 66 13.61 -10.77 13.39
C ASP A 66 14.31 -11.10 12.06
N GLY A 67 13.88 -12.20 11.44
CA GLY A 67 14.28 -12.55 10.07
C GLY A 67 13.52 -11.72 9.03
N TYR A 68 13.91 -11.86 7.76
CA TYR A 68 13.30 -11.12 6.65
C TYR A 68 11.78 -11.33 6.54
N ASP A 69 11.30 -12.56 6.71
CA ASP A 69 9.86 -12.85 6.65
C ASP A 69 9.07 -12.16 7.77
N ARG A 70 9.63 -12.06 8.97
CA ARG A 70 9.02 -11.31 10.08
C ARG A 70 9.04 -9.81 9.81
N TYR A 71 10.14 -9.28 9.29
CA TYR A 71 10.25 -7.88 8.89
C TYR A 71 9.18 -7.50 7.84
N CYS A 72 9.02 -8.30 6.80
CA CYS A 72 7.98 -8.10 5.79
C CYS A 72 6.58 -8.28 6.36
N GLY A 73 6.34 -9.34 7.13
CA GLY A 73 5.06 -9.62 7.75
C GLY A 73 4.61 -8.50 8.70
N PHE A 74 5.50 -8.04 9.58
CA PHE A 74 5.24 -6.93 10.50
C PHE A 74 4.97 -5.62 9.77
N THR A 75 5.75 -5.31 8.73
CA THR A 75 5.49 -4.11 7.91
C THR A 75 4.11 -4.18 7.25
N SER A 76 3.72 -5.36 6.73
CA SER A 76 2.44 -5.59 6.07
C SER A 76 1.25 -5.33 7.00
N GLN A 77 1.37 -5.62 8.30
CA GLN A 77 0.32 -5.35 9.29
C GLN A 77 0.07 -3.85 9.54
N LEU A 78 0.98 -2.99 9.07
CA LEU A 78 0.89 -1.55 9.22
C LEU A 78 0.40 -0.85 7.93
N ILE A 79 0.05 -1.62 6.90
CA ILE A 79 -0.50 -1.12 5.65
C ILE A 79 -2.02 -1.35 5.65
N ALA A 80 -2.77 -0.36 5.17
CA ALA A 80 -4.22 -0.47 5.05
C ALA A 80 -4.66 -0.32 3.59
N VAL A 81 -5.57 -1.20 3.17
CA VAL A 81 -6.24 -1.19 1.87
C VAL A 81 -7.65 -0.64 2.05
N ASP A 82 -8.10 0.22 1.14
CA ASP A 82 -9.45 0.79 1.16
C ASP A 82 -10.51 -0.28 0.80
N VAL A 83 -11.10 -0.89 1.83
CA VAL A 83 -12.06 -1.99 1.70
C VAL A 83 -13.35 -1.53 1.02
N GLU A 84 -13.80 -0.31 1.30
CA GLU A 84 -14.98 0.28 0.67
C GLU A 84 -14.77 0.47 -0.84
N ALA A 85 -13.62 1.02 -1.25
CA ALA A 85 -13.26 1.16 -2.67
C ALA A 85 -13.13 -0.21 -3.37
N ALA A 86 -12.56 -1.22 -2.71
CA ALA A 86 -12.52 -2.58 -3.23
C ALA A 86 -13.94 -3.15 -3.46
N ALA A 87 -14.82 -2.97 -2.49
CA ALA A 87 -16.21 -3.44 -2.58
C ALA A 87 -16.95 -2.73 -3.72
N ASP A 88 -16.73 -1.44 -3.91
CA ASP A 88 -17.35 -0.67 -4.99
C ASP A 88 -16.82 -1.08 -6.38
N ALA A 89 -15.52 -1.31 -6.52
CA ALA A 89 -14.93 -1.86 -7.74
C ALA A 89 -15.57 -3.20 -8.11
N LEU A 90 -15.69 -4.12 -7.15
CA LEU A 90 -16.35 -5.42 -7.35
C LEU A 90 -17.83 -5.25 -7.72
N ARG A 91 -18.57 -4.36 -7.04
CA ARG A 91 -19.98 -4.07 -7.37
C ARG A 91 -20.14 -3.56 -8.80
N ARG A 92 -19.26 -2.66 -9.26
CA ARG A 92 -19.27 -2.14 -10.64
C ARG A 92 -19.06 -3.25 -11.66
N LEU A 93 -18.10 -4.14 -11.41
CA LEU A 93 -17.83 -5.28 -12.28
C LEU A 93 -19.00 -6.27 -12.29
N LEU A 94 -19.55 -6.64 -11.13
CA LEU A 94 -20.66 -7.60 -11.03
C LEU A 94 -21.90 -7.13 -11.78
N ARG A 95 -22.20 -5.83 -11.72
CA ARG A 95 -23.40 -5.23 -12.34
C ARG A 95 -23.30 -5.00 -13.85
N SER A 96 -22.10 -5.01 -14.44
CA SER A 96 -21.92 -4.66 -15.87
C SER A 96 -21.11 -5.71 -16.62
N ALA A 97 -21.79 -6.61 -17.33
CA ALA A 97 -21.15 -7.54 -18.25
C ALA A 97 -20.38 -6.84 -19.39
N PRO A 98 -20.87 -5.73 -20.00
CA PRO A 98 -20.10 -4.97 -20.98
C PRO A 98 -18.76 -4.45 -20.43
N LEU A 99 -18.76 -3.89 -19.21
CA LEU A 99 -17.54 -3.39 -18.57
C LEU A 99 -16.52 -4.51 -18.35
N ARG A 100 -16.97 -5.68 -17.86
CA ARG A 100 -16.09 -6.84 -17.69
C ARG A 100 -15.45 -7.28 -19.00
N ARG A 101 -16.23 -7.34 -20.09
CA ARG A 101 -15.71 -7.71 -21.42
C ARG A 101 -14.72 -6.69 -21.95
N GLN A 102 -15.02 -5.40 -21.82
CA GLN A 102 -14.14 -4.32 -22.26
C GLN A 102 -12.79 -4.36 -21.52
N MET A 103 -12.84 -4.40 -20.18
CA MET A 103 -11.64 -4.43 -19.34
C MET A 103 -10.84 -5.72 -19.54
N GLY A 104 -11.52 -6.86 -19.63
CA GLY A 104 -10.91 -8.15 -19.94
C GLY A 104 -10.18 -8.17 -21.28
N ALA A 105 -10.81 -7.65 -22.34
CA ALA A 105 -10.17 -7.53 -23.65
C ALA A 105 -8.95 -6.60 -23.64
N ALA A 106 -9.03 -5.47 -22.92
CA ALA A 106 -7.90 -4.57 -22.74
C ALA A 106 -6.74 -5.26 -21.99
N GLY A 107 -7.06 -6.06 -20.97
CA GLY A 107 -6.08 -6.88 -20.24
C GLY A 107 -5.38 -7.90 -21.14
N ALA A 108 -6.15 -8.68 -21.90
CA ALA A 108 -5.60 -9.69 -22.79
C ALA A 108 -4.68 -9.08 -23.86
N GLU A 109 -5.08 -7.94 -24.43
CA GLU A 109 -4.28 -7.22 -25.41
C GLU A 109 -2.97 -6.66 -24.81
N ARG A 110 -3.04 -6.10 -23.59
CA ARG A 110 -1.84 -5.60 -22.88
C ARG A 110 -0.85 -6.73 -22.62
N VAL A 111 -1.32 -7.89 -22.16
CA VAL A 111 -0.45 -9.05 -21.93
C VAL A 111 0.23 -9.47 -23.22
N ARG A 112 -0.52 -9.65 -24.30
CA ARG A 112 0.00 -10.07 -25.61
C ARG A 112 1.06 -9.09 -26.16
N THR A 113 0.91 -7.80 -25.89
CA THR A 113 1.75 -6.75 -26.47
C THR A 113 2.95 -6.36 -25.63
N LEU A 114 2.94 -6.62 -24.31
CA LEU A 114 3.98 -6.15 -23.40
C LEU A 114 4.55 -7.24 -22.49
N PHE A 115 3.75 -8.20 -22.06
CA PHE A 115 4.13 -9.16 -21.01
C PHE A 115 4.39 -10.58 -21.54
N ASP A 116 4.15 -10.81 -22.83
CA ASP A 116 4.47 -12.08 -23.47
C ASP A 116 5.99 -12.26 -23.63
N TRP A 117 6.49 -13.48 -23.39
CA TRP A 117 7.91 -13.80 -23.52
C TRP A 117 8.46 -13.54 -24.92
N SER A 118 7.63 -13.71 -25.97
CA SER A 118 8.01 -13.38 -27.35
C SER A 118 8.30 -11.89 -27.54
N VAL A 119 7.74 -11.01 -26.71
CA VAL A 119 8.01 -9.57 -26.69
C VAL A 119 9.18 -9.24 -25.76
N ILE A 120 9.23 -9.86 -24.58
CA ILE A 120 10.22 -9.55 -23.54
C ILE A 120 11.63 -9.98 -23.94
N ILE A 121 11.80 -11.22 -24.43
CA ILE A 121 13.13 -11.79 -24.70
C ILE A 121 13.94 -10.93 -25.70
N PRO A 122 13.38 -10.50 -26.86
CA PRO A 122 14.12 -9.65 -27.79
C PRO A 122 14.54 -8.30 -27.19
N ARG A 123 13.72 -7.71 -26.29
CA ARG A 123 14.06 -6.45 -25.61
C ARG A 123 15.25 -6.63 -24.67
N TYR A 124 15.30 -7.73 -23.93
CA TYR A 124 16.47 -8.05 -23.09
C TYR A 124 17.73 -8.24 -23.92
N GLN A 125 17.65 -8.96 -25.05
CA GLN A 125 18.78 -9.14 -25.95
C GLN A 125 19.30 -7.81 -26.51
N THR A 126 18.39 -6.90 -26.88
CA THR A 126 18.73 -5.54 -27.33
C THR A 126 19.45 -4.77 -26.23
N LEU A 127 18.89 -4.74 -25.02
CA LEU A 127 19.49 -4.07 -23.87
C LEU A 127 20.88 -4.63 -23.54
N TRP A 128 21.08 -5.94 -23.63
CA TRP A 128 22.40 -6.54 -23.40
C TRP A 128 23.42 -6.11 -24.43
N ALA A 129 23.03 -6.01 -25.70
CA ALA A 129 23.91 -5.50 -26.76
C ALA A 129 24.31 -4.04 -26.51
N GLU A 130 23.34 -3.20 -26.14
CA GLU A 130 23.57 -1.79 -25.79
C GLU A 130 24.54 -1.66 -24.60
N LEU A 131 24.27 -2.37 -23.50
CA LEU A 131 25.12 -2.35 -22.30
C LEU A 131 26.53 -2.89 -22.58
N ALA A 132 26.67 -3.87 -23.47
CA ALA A 132 27.99 -4.37 -23.87
C ALA A 132 28.77 -3.31 -24.66
N ALA A 133 28.10 -2.58 -25.56
CA ALA A 133 28.71 -1.49 -26.32
C ALA A 133 29.14 -0.32 -25.41
N GLU A 134 28.32 0.05 -24.42
CA GLU A 134 28.67 1.07 -23.43
C GLU A 134 29.86 0.63 -22.56
N ARG A 135 29.85 -0.62 -22.08
CA ARG A 135 30.95 -1.15 -21.25
C ARG A 135 32.28 -1.14 -21.98
N ALA A 136 32.30 -1.41 -23.28
CA ALA A 136 33.51 -1.37 -24.08
C ALA A 136 34.13 0.05 -24.13
N GLN A 137 33.34 1.09 -23.90
CA GLN A 137 33.76 2.49 -23.94
C GLN A 137 33.90 3.11 -22.54
N ALA A 138 33.44 2.42 -21.50
CA ALA A 138 33.40 2.93 -20.13
C ALA A 138 34.80 2.99 -19.50
N LYS A 139 35.11 4.11 -18.86
CA LYS A 139 36.31 4.25 -18.02
C LYS A 139 36.06 3.62 -16.65
N PRO A 140 37.10 3.07 -15.98
CA PRO A 140 36.97 2.57 -14.62
C PRO A 140 36.42 3.66 -13.68
N MET A 141 35.34 3.36 -12.97
CA MET A 141 34.82 4.22 -11.93
C MET A 141 35.52 3.95 -10.60
N ALA A 142 35.80 5.01 -9.85
CA ALA A 142 36.24 4.90 -8.46
C ALA A 142 35.16 4.19 -7.63
N PRO A 143 35.54 3.37 -6.62
CA PRO A 143 34.61 2.78 -5.70
C PRO A 143 33.74 3.88 -5.06
N ARG A 144 32.42 3.72 -5.13
CA ARG A 144 31.51 4.59 -4.38
C ARG A 144 31.45 4.11 -2.93
N PRO A 145 31.32 5.01 -1.95
CA PRO A 145 31.04 4.63 -0.57
C PRO A 145 29.83 3.70 -0.54
N GLN A 146 30.01 2.49 -0.01
CA GLN A 146 28.96 1.50 0.09
C GLN A 146 28.13 1.87 1.33
N ALA A 147 26.97 2.53 1.12
CA ALA A 147 25.98 2.62 2.18
C ALA A 147 25.48 1.20 2.47
N TRP A 148 25.52 0.77 3.74
CA TRP A 148 25.03 -0.55 4.12
C TRP A 148 23.50 -0.60 3.95
N PRO A 149 22.96 -1.25 2.90
CA PRO A 149 21.54 -1.11 2.52
C PRO A 149 20.59 -1.83 3.49
N ALA A 150 21.12 -2.73 4.31
CA ALA A 150 20.35 -3.67 5.13
C ALA A 150 19.70 -3.06 6.37
N ARG A 151 19.75 -1.74 6.55
CA ARG A 151 19.32 -1.04 7.77
C ARG A 151 18.33 0.10 7.52
N LEU A 152 17.65 0.06 6.38
CA LEU A 152 16.70 1.10 6.02
C LEU A 152 15.35 0.87 6.72
N ASP A 153 14.77 1.96 7.20
CA ASP A 153 13.37 2.02 7.60
C ASP A 153 12.47 1.54 6.44
N PRO A 154 11.57 0.56 6.64
CA PRO A 154 10.69 0.07 5.58
C PRO A 154 9.88 1.19 4.93
N PHE A 155 9.42 2.16 5.72
CA PHE A 155 8.58 3.24 5.21
C PHE A 155 9.37 4.30 4.47
N ALA A 156 10.71 4.32 4.63
CA ALA A 156 11.60 5.11 3.80
C ALA A 156 12.02 4.34 2.53
N ALA A 157 12.40 3.07 2.68
CA ALA A 157 12.84 2.21 1.58
C ALA A 157 11.74 2.00 0.54
N PHE A 158 10.49 1.87 1.00
CA PHE A 158 9.32 1.57 0.18
C PHE A 158 8.32 2.74 0.17
N ALA A 159 8.79 3.97 0.38
CA ALA A 159 7.93 5.16 0.45
C ALA A 159 7.06 5.37 -0.80
N ALA A 160 7.50 4.85 -1.95
CA ALA A 160 6.78 4.92 -3.22
C ALA A 160 5.69 3.85 -3.36
N TYR A 161 5.67 2.80 -2.54
CA TYR A 161 4.76 1.66 -2.72
C TYR A 161 3.27 1.98 -2.52
N PRO A 162 2.83 2.63 -1.42
CA PRO A 162 1.41 2.89 -1.21
C PRO A 162 0.87 3.96 -2.17
N THR A 163 -0.46 4.07 -2.30
CA THR A 163 -1.09 5.22 -2.98
C THR A 163 -0.70 6.54 -2.32
N ARG A 164 -0.63 6.55 -0.98
CA ARG A 164 -0.22 7.72 -0.21
C ARG A 164 0.33 7.33 1.16
N PRO A 165 1.24 8.13 1.72
CA PRO A 165 1.62 7.96 3.12
C PRO A 165 0.49 8.41 4.06
N LEU A 166 0.48 7.84 5.26
CA LEU A 166 -0.25 8.35 6.41
C LEU A 166 0.56 9.50 7.00
N THR A 167 -0.03 10.69 7.01
CA THR A 167 0.64 11.91 7.48
C THR A 167 -0.09 12.49 8.69
N ARG A 168 0.56 13.42 9.39
CA ARG A 168 -0.08 14.18 10.48
C ARG A 168 -1.23 15.07 10.00
N SER A 169 -1.28 15.41 8.71
CA SER A 169 -2.42 16.11 8.12
C SER A 169 -3.58 15.18 7.73
N THR A 170 -3.39 13.86 7.79
CA THR A 170 -4.45 12.90 7.47
C THR A 170 -5.55 12.99 8.50
N LEU A 171 -6.78 13.16 8.03
CA LEU A 171 -7.97 13.18 8.87
C LEU A 171 -8.46 11.75 9.09
N LEU A 172 -8.86 11.48 10.33
CA LEU A 172 -9.35 10.16 10.73
C LEU A 172 -10.80 10.27 11.20
N GLN A 173 -11.60 9.29 10.81
CA GLN A 173 -12.98 9.16 11.26
C GLN A 173 -13.28 7.71 11.56
N ARG A 174 -14.08 7.48 12.61
CA ARG A 174 -14.62 6.16 12.92
C ARG A 174 -15.72 5.81 11.91
N THR A 175 -15.59 4.68 11.23
CA THR A 175 -16.55 4.21 10.22
C THR A 175 -17.62 3.26 10.77
N ARG A 176 -17.41 2.67 11.97
CA ARG A 176 -18.34 1.68 12.57
C ARG A 176 -18.69 1.99 14.01
N ALA A 177 -19.96 1.82 14.39
CA ALA A 177 -20.42 2.00 15.76
C ALA A 177 -19.83 0.92 16.71
N GLU A 178 -19.60 -0.29 16.20
CA GLU A 178 -19.09 -1.45 16.92
C GLU A 178 -17.58 -1.66 16.79
N ALA A 179 -16.81 -0.61 16.43
CA ALA A 179 -15.37 -0.75 16.15
C ALA A 179 -14.57 -1.47 17.25
N ASP A 180 -14.94 -1.31 18.52
CA ASP A 180 -14.24 -1.92 19.65
C ASP A 180 -14.42 -3.45 19.68
N MET A 181 -15.62 -3.94 19.36
CA MET A 181 -15.93 -5.37 19.26
C MET A 181 -15.30 -5.97 18.00
N VAL A 182 -15.26 -5.22 16.89
CA VAL A 182 -14.58 -5.65 15.66
C VAL A 182 -13.09 -5.80 15.89
N LEU A 183 -12.46 -4.82 16.54
CA LEU A 183 -11.04 -4.83 16.87
C LEU A 183 -10.65 -6.05 17.74
N GLN A 184 -11.45 -6.36 18.77
CA GLN A 184 -11.20 -7.54 19.61
C GLN A 184 -11.24 -8.83 18.80
N ARG A 185 -12.22 -8.98 17.90
CA ARG A 185 -12.31 -10.16 17.02
C ARG A 185 -11.14 -10.24 16.05
N TRP A 186 -10.73 -9.13 15.44
CA TRP A 186 -9.63 -9.11 14.48
C TRP A 186 -8.29 -9.50 15.11
N ARG A 187 -8.03 -9.11 16.36
CA ARG A 187 -6.81 -9.53 17.07
C ARG A 187 -6.70 -11.03 17.30
N LEU A 188 -7.83 -11.73 17.37
CA LEU A 188 -7.84 -13.18 17.55
C LEU A 188 -7.58 -13.94 16.24
N LEU A 189 -7.61 -13.26 15.09
CA LEU A 189 -7.30 -13.90 13.82
C LEU A 189 -5.81 -14.24 13.80
N ALA A 190 -5.47 -15.49 13.44
CA ALA A 190 -4.08 -15.95 13.36
C ALA A 190 -3.21 -15.04 12.45
N MET A 191 -3.81 -14.49 11.39
CA MET A 191 -3.17 -13.55 10.46
C MET A 191 -2.86 -12.17 11.06
N VAL A 192 -3.31 -11.87 12.28
CA VAL A 192 -3.04 -10.62 13.01
C VAL A 192 -2.27 -10.91 14.31
N ALA A 193 -2.62 -11.99 15.02
CA ALA A 193 -2.07 -12.33 16.33
C ALA A 193 -0.54 -12.49 16.32
N PHE A 194 0.06 -12.93 15.20
CA PHE A 194 1.51 -13.07 15.10
C PHE A 194 2.29 -11.75 15.27
N ALA A 195 1.63 -10.61 15.05
CA ALA A 195 2.20 -9.28 15.11
C ALA A 195 1.90 -8.55 16.43
N GLU A 196 1.46 -9.26 17.47
CA GLU A 196 1.13 -8.68 18.78
C GLU A 196 2.21 -7.74 19.34
N SER A 197 3.50 -8.05 19.08
CA SER A 197 4.64 -7.28 19.55
C SER A 197 4.83 -5.91 18.89
N ILE A 198 4.20 -5.65 17.74
CA ILE A 198 4.39 -4.41 16.96
C ILE A 198 3.09 -3.62 16.75
N VAL A 199 1.93 -4.23 16.96
CA VAL A 199 0.65 -3.51 16.92
C VAL A 199 0.39 -2.81 18.26
N PRO A 200 -0.28 -1.64 18.28
CA PRO A 200 -0.59 -0.93 19.53
C PRO A 200 -1.34 -1.81 20.53
N SER A 201 -1.38 -1.48 21.82
CA SER A 201 -2.19 -2.24 22.78
C SER A 201 -3.70 -2.05 22.53
N ILE A 202 -4.53 -2.94 23.08
CA ILE A 202 -5.98 -2.80 22.99
C ILE A 202 -6.47 -1.50 23.66
N GLU A 203 -5.79 -1.07 24.72
CA GLU A 203 -6.09 0.16 25.45
C GLU A 203 -5.74 1.40 24.62
N GLU A 204 -4.59 1.38 23.95
CA GLU A 204 -4.18 2.45 23.02
C GLU A 204 -5.17 2.56 21.86
N CYS A 205 -5.54 1.43 21.25
CA CYS A 205 -6.55 1.42 20.19
C CYS A 205 -7.92 1.94 20.68
N ARG A 206 -8.37 1.53 21.88
CA ARG A 206 -9.63 2.02 22.47
C ARG A 206 -9.57 3.52 22.77
N ALA A 207 -8.44 4.04 23.23
CA ALA A 207 -8.25 5.47 23.45
C ALA A 207 -8.40 6.26 22.14
N VAL A 208 -7.76 5.78 21.06
CA VAL A 208 -7.89 6.37 19.72
C VAL A 208 -9.35 6.31 19.24
N LEU A 209 -9.98 5.13 19.30
CA LEU A 209 -11.38 4.95 18.88
C LEU A 209 -12.34 5.82 19.70
N GLY A 210 -12.08 6.02 20.99
CA GLY A 210 -12.83 6.90 21.87
C GLY A 210 -12.76 8.37 21.47
N VAL A 211 -11.61 8.84 20.99
CA VAL A 211 -11.48 10.20 20.42
C VAL A 211 -12.24 10.29 19.09
N LEU A 212 -12.09 9.29 18.21
CA LEU A 212 -12.74 9.25 16.89
C LEU A 212 -14.27 9.17 16.96
N ARG A 213 -14.85 8.72 18.09
CA ARG A 213 -16.31 8.79 18.33
C ARG A 213 -16.88 10.20 18.29
N ARG A 214 -16.05 11.22 18.54
CA ARG A 214 -16.47 12.63 18.59
C ARG A 214 -16.55 13.30 17.22
N GLY A 215 -16.28 12.55 16.14
CA GLY A 215 -16.34 13.01 14.76
C GLY A 215 -14.98 12.97 14.06
N LEU A 216 -14.87 13.75 12.97
CA LEU A 216 -13.64 13.85 12.19
C LEU A 216 -12.52 14.45 13.04
N CYS A 217 -11.37 13.77 13.09
CA CYS A 217 -10.23 14.15 13.93
C CYS A 217 -8.98 14.43 13.09
N ALA A 218 -8.13 15.31 13.61
CA ALA A 218 -6.80 15.61 13.08
C ALA A 218 -5.74 15.39 14.17
N TRP A 219 -4.49 15.18 13.76
CA TRP A 219 -3.38 15.12 14.71
C TRP A 219 -3.10 16.51 15.32
N SER A 220 -2.79 16.53 16.60
CA SER A 220 -2.41 17.76 17.33
C SER A 220 -1.10 18.31 16.78
N LYS A 221 -1.06 19.62 16.47
CA LYS A 221 0.18 20.32 16.12
C LYS A 221 1.13 20.54 17.31
N ARG A 222 0.64 20.39 18.56
CA ARG A 222 1.38 20.72 19.80
C ARG A 222 1.97 19.49 20.54
N SER A 223 1.54 18.28 20.18
CA SER A 223 2.05 17.04 20.78
C SER A 223 2.00 15.93 19.74
N SER A 224 3.11 15.23 19.57
CA SER A 224 3.34 14.21 18.54
C SER A 224 2.51 12.94 18.70
N ALA A 225 1.70 12.81 19.75
CA ALA A 225 0.94 11.58 20.03
C ALA A 225 -0.57 11.79 20.28
N THR A 226 -1.11 12.99 20.07
CA THR A 226 -2.53 13.27 20.43
C THR A 226 -3.42 13.55 19.22
N LEU A 227 -4.47 12.76 19.05
CA LEU A 227 -5.58 13.04 18.12
C LEU A 227 -6.60 13.99 18.77
N ARG A 228 -7.17 14.91 17.99
CA ARG A 228 -8.21 15.85 18.46
C ARG A 228 -9.36 15.97 17.46
N PRO A 229 -10.62 16.08 17.93
CA PRO A 229 -11.76 16.36 17.06
C PRO A 229 -11.63 17.73 16.38
N ILE A 230 -12.02 17.81 15.11
CA ILE A 230 -12.18 19.09 14.41
C ILE A 230 -13.47 19.73 14.91
N VAL A 231 -13.33 20.73 15.78
CA VAL A 231 -14.45 21.59 16.16
C VAL A 231 -14.67 22.57 15.00
N ARG A 232 -15.72 22.35 14.19
CA ARG A 232 -16.14 23.38 13.22
C ARG A 232 -16.60 24.61 14.03
N PRO A 233 -16.15 25.83 13.72
CA PRO A 233 -16.67 27.02 14.39
C PRO A 233 -18.18 27.06 14.14
N ARG A 234 -18.97 27.20 15.22
CA ARG A 234 -20.40 27.50 15.09
C ARG A 234 -20.50 28.78 14.26
N SER A 235 -21.10 28.70 13.08
CA SER A 235 -21.52 29.88 12.34
C SER A 235 -22.46 30.66 13.24
N GLY A 236 -21.94 31.72 13.86
CA GLY A 236 -22.73 32.64 14.66
C GLY A 236 -23.68 33.38 13.72
N VAL A 237 -24.94 32.97 13.68
CA VAL A 237 -26.01 33.85 13.22
C VAL A 237 -26.34 34.75 14.39
N GLY A 238 -25.55 35.82 14.52
CA GLY A 238 -26.01 37.04 15.16
C GLY A 238 -26.59 37.91 14.05
N LEU A 239 -27.91 37.95 13.94
CA LEU A 239 -28.60 39.07 13.32
C LEU A 239 -29.56 39.62 14.36
N SER A 240 -29.16 40.80 14.83
CA SER A 240 -29.91 41.81 15.57
C SER A 240 -31.35 41.95 15.09
N GLY A 241 -32.28 41.94 16.03
CA GLY A 241 -33.59 42.59 15.89
C GLY A 241 -33.51 44.08 16.18
#